data_AF-A0AAN8ZUT2-F1
#
_entry.id   AF-A0AAN8ZUT2-F1
#
_cell.length_a   1.000
_cell.length_b   1.000
_cell.length_c   1.000
_cell.angle_alpha   90.00
_cell.angle_beta   90.00
_cell.angle_gamma   90.00
#
_symmetry.space_group_name_H-M   'P 1'
#
loop_
_entity.id
_entity.type
_entity.pdbx_description
1 polymer ?
#
loop_
_entity_poly.entity_id
_entity_poly.type
_entity_poly.pdbx_seq_one_letter_code
_entity_poly.pdbx_strand_id
1 'polypeptide(L)'
;MIHHHYQAYYQTLDLAAENDVAQLLFPGWRNSLEKPFLFLGDFHPCLFTNLLRSFLEDSDDSEEGQYDFINKPYQFAVAWRNASKNLMVKIEQIERGLRLMVPELNSRVRVLQGEFLERVAVKWVKYEGRKGNLRGEVEEALVGKMEEMTCAFLDANRIRRSVLSEIMGATNVYQAALFLEALSQFLVGFRNADLISEFERKRENNRV
;
A
#
# COMPACT_ATOMS: atom_id res chain seq x y z
N MET A 1 -19.90 -7.82 -1.28
CA MET A 1 -19.14 -8.57 -2.30
C MET A 1 -17.74 -7.96 -2.51
N ILE A 2 -17.61 -6.68 -2.89
CA ILE A 2 -16.29 -6.04 -3.14
C ILE A 2 -15.42 -5.94 -1.87
N HIS A 3 -15.98 -5.61 -0.72
CA HIS A 3 -15.21 -5.59 0.54
C HIS A 3 -14.55 -6.96 0.82
N HIS A 4 -15.31 -8.05 0.65
CA HIS A 4 -14.78 -9.41 0.80
C HIS A 4 -13.66 -9.72 -0.20
N HIS A 5 -13.74 -9.20 -1.42
CA HIS A 5 -12.67 -9.34 -2.41
C HIS A 5 -11.35 -8.72 -1.92
N TYR A 6 -11.38 -7.51 -1.36
CA TYR A 6 -10.19 -6.88 -0.77
C TYR A 6 -9.64 -7.67 0.43
N GLN A 7 -10.51 -8.19 1.29
CA GLN A 7 -10.09 -9.02 2.43
C GLN A 7 -9.41 -10.31 1.95
N ALA A 8 -10.04 -11.03 1.02
CA ALA A 8 -9.50 -12.25 0.43
C ALA A 8 -8.19 -12.02 -0.33
N TYR A 9 -8.07 -10.88 -1.01
CA TYR A 9 -6.85 -10.48 -1.69
C TYR A 9 -5.68 -10.36 -0.70
N TYR A 10 -5.83 -9.62 0.40
CA TYR A 10 -4.75 -9.50 1.40
C TYR A 10 -4.47 -10.81 2.14
N GLN A 11 -5.47 -11.66 2.35
CA GLN A 11 -5.26 -13.01 2.89
C GLN A 11 -4.45 -13.89 1.92
N THR A 12 -4.69 -13.77 0.62
CA THR A 12 -3.92 -14.49 -0.39
C THR A 12 -2.46 -14.01 -0.42
N LEU A 13 -2.23 -12.71 -0.26
CA LEU A 13 -0.88 -12.17 -0.12
C LEU A 13 -0.19 -12.69 1.14
N ASP A 14 -0.90 -12.80 2.27
CA ASP A 14 -0.37 -13.36 3.51
C ASP A 14 0.11 -14.81 3.30
N LEU A 15 -0.74 -15.65 2.68
CA LEU A 15 -0.39 -17.04 2.35
C LEU A 15 0.80 -17.13 1.38
N ALA A 16 0.90 -16.21 0.42
CA ALA A 16 2.05 -16.15 -0.48
C ALA A 16 3.34 -15.75 0.25
N ALA A 17 3.24 -14.85 1.24
CA ALA A 17 4.37 -14.38 2.02
C ALA A 17 4.95 -15.47 2.91
N GLU A 18 4.10 -16.30 3.51
CA GLU A 18 4.51 -17.46 4.32
C GLU A 18 5.34 -18.46 3.52
N ASN A 19 5.12 -18.56 2.20
CA ASN A 19 5.92 -19.42 1.32
C ASN A 19 7.23 -18.73 0.91
N ASP A 20 7.14 -17.52 0.35
CA ASP A 20 8.30 -16.71 -0.02
C ASP A 20 7.88 -15.23 -0.09
N VAL A 21 8.30 -14.42 0.87
CA VAL A 21 8.02 -12.99 0.89
C VAL A 21 8.80 -12.21 -0.19
N ALA A 22 9.89 -12.75 -0.74
CA ALA A 22 10.70 -12.06 -1.75
C ALA A 22 9.89 -11.76 -3.01
N GLN A 23 9.05 -12.73 -3.43
CA GLN A 23 8.21 -12.58 -4.61
C GLN A 23 7.25 -11.38 -4.47
N LEU A 24 6.84 -11.04 -3.25
CA LEU A 24 5.90 -9.95 -2.95
C LEU A 24 6.60 -8.61 -2.79
N LEU A 25 7.82 -8.60 -2.25
CA LEU A 25 8.64 -7.40 -2.12
C LEU A 25 9.25 -6.96 -3.45
N PHE A 26 9.49 -7.92 -4.35
CA PHE A 26 10.03 -7.69 -5.69
C PHE A 26 9.11 -8.29 -6.77
N PRO A 27 7.86 -7.82 -6.86
CA PRO A 27 6.85 -8.44 -7.70
C PRO A 27 7.15 -8.22 -9.19
N GLY A 28 7.27 -9.34 -9.92
CA GLY A 28 7.43 -9.33 -11.39
C GLY A 28 6.17 -8.90 -12.13
N TRP A 29 4.99 -9.09 -11.52
CA TRP A 29 3.69 -8.79 -12.10
C TRP A 29 3.21 -7.34 -11.92
N ARG A 30 3.97 -6.51 -11.20
CA ARG A 30 3.69 -5.08 -11.02
C ARG A 30 4.38 -4.28 -12.12
N ASN A 31 3.65 -3.33 -12.68
CA ASN A 31 4.21 -2.46 -13.71
C ASN A 31 5.13 -1.39 -13.10
N SER A 32 5.87 -0.69 -13.95
CA SER A 32 6.85 0.33 -13.52
C SER A 32 6.22 1.58 -12.89
N LEU A 33 4.96 1.88 -13.21
CA LEU A 33 4.21 2.97 -12.62
C LEU A 33 3.77 2.63 -11.19
N GLU A 34 3.40 1.37 -10.92
CA GLU A 34 2.98 0.91 -9.59
C GLU A 34 4.14 0.79 -8.60
N LYS A 35 5.28 0.25 -9.07
CA LYS A 35 6.43 -0.11 -8.21
C LYS A 35 6.89 0.99 -7.24
N PRO A 36 7.01 2.28 -7.64
CA PRO A 36 7.42 3.35 -6.74
C PRO A 36 6.45 3.63 -5.58
N PHE A 37 5.18 3.23 -5.70
CA PHE A 37 4.14 3.48 -4.69
C PHE A 37 3.91 2.27 -3.77
N LEU A 38 4.62 1.17 -3.98
CA LEU A 38 4.52 -0.01 -3.13
C LEU A 38 5.23 0.23 -1.80
N PHE A 39 4.50 -0.03 -0.72
CA PHE A 39 4.97 -0.06 0.65
C PHE A 39 4.91 -1.52 1.13
N LEU A 40 6.04 -2.21 1.31
CA LEU A 40 6.02 -3.64 1.70
C LEU A 40 5.10 -4.47 0.78
N GLY A 41 5.38 -4.42 -0.52
CA GLY A 41 4.75 -5.22 -1.58
C GLY A 41 3.34 -4.78 -2.05
N ASP A 42 2.70 -3.81 -1.39
CA ASP A 42 1.42 -3.26 -1.84
C ASP A 42 1.21 -1.79 -1.44
N PHE A 43 0.10 -1.17 -1.83
CA PHE A 43 -0.18 0.24 -1.58
C PHE A 43 -0.09 0.61 -0.09
N HIS A 44 0.33 1.85 0.16
CA HIS A 44 0.44 2.41 1.49
C HIS A 44 -0.94 2.50 2.18
N PRO A 45 -1.11 2.12 3.45
CA PRO A 45 -2.42 2.14 4.12
C PRO A 45 -3.11 3.51 4.16
N CYS A 46 -2.34 4.60 4.26
CA CYS A 46 -2.89 5.96 4.18
C CYS A 46 -3.56 6.30 2.85
N LEU A 47 -3.34 5.51 1.79
CA LEU A 47 -4.05 5.69 0.53
C LEU A 47 -5.57 5.64 0.73
N PHE A 48 -6.05 4.75 1.60
CA PHE A 48 -7.48 4.59 1.87
C PHE A 48 -8.07 5.83 2.52
N THR A 49 -7.38 6.41 3.51
CA THR A 49 -7.83 7.64 4.18
C THR A 49 -7.68 8.87 3.29
N ASN A 50 -6.60 8.96 2.51
CA ASN A 50 -6.40 10.07 1.56
C ASN A 50 -7.48 10.07 0.48
N LEU A 51 -7.80 8.90 -0.08
CA LEU A 51 -8.87 8.76 -1.05
C LEU A 51 -10.22 9.17 -0.42
N LEU A 52 -10.51 8.70 0.79
CA LEU A 52 -11.72 9.08 1.50
C LEU A 52 -11.81 10.58 1.78
N ARG A 53 -10.70 11.21 2.19
CA ARG A 53 -10.60 12.67 2.40
C ARG A 53 -10.90 13.46 1.13
N SER A 54 -10.42 12.99 -0.02
CA SER A 54 -10.72 13.65 -1.30
C SER A 54 -12.21 13.73 -1.61
N PHE A 55 -13.04 12.81 -1.09
CA PHE A 55 -14.49 12.86 -1.29
C PHE A 55 -15.19 13.86 -0.36
N LEU A 56 -14.56 14.17 0.77
CA LEU A 56 -15.08 15.05 1.81
C LEU A 56 -14.70 16.51 1.52
N GLU A 57 -13.45 16.74 1.13
CA GLU A 57 -12.93 18.08 0.76
C GLU A 57 -13.67 18.64 -0.47
N ASP A 58 -13.94 17.81 -1.48
CA ASP A 58 -14.76 18.18 -2.64
C ASP A 58 -16.20 18.58 -2.29
N SER A 59 -16.68 18.26 -1.07
CA SER A 59 -18.05 18.50 -0.64
C SER A 59 -18.24 19.76 0.20
N ASP A 60 -17.18 20.28 0.84
CA ASP A 60 -17.24 21.41 1.78
C ASP A 60 -17.08 22.78 1.08
N ASP A 61 -16.41 22.85 -0.08
CA ASP A 61 -16.08 24.11 -0.78
C ASP A 61 -17.19 24.68 -1.70
N SER A 62 -18.41 24.13 -1.67
CA SER A 62 -19.48 24.53 -2.60
C SER A 62 -20.57 25.39 -1.95
N GLU A 63 -20.20 26.60 -1.49
CA GLU A 63 -21.19 27.66 -1.22
C GLU A 63 -21.58 28.45 -2.48
N GLU A 64 -20.72 28.60 -3.49
CA GLU A 64 -21.08 29.24 -4.77
C GLU A 64 -20.02 28.87 -5.81
N GLY A 65 -20.29 27.94 -6.73
CA GLY A 65 -19.23 27.51 -7.67
C GLY A 65 -19.65 26.42 -8.63
N GLN A 66 -20.22 26.85 -9.75
CA GLN A 66 -20.56 26.04 -10.92
C GLN A 66 -19.31 25.55 -11.68
N TYR A 67 -18.34 24.90 -11.03
CA TYR A 67 -17.16 24.33 -11.72
C TYR A 67 -16.63 23.10 -10.97
N ASP A 68 -17.34 21.96 -11.11
CA ASP A 68 -16.83 20.57 -11.32
C ASP A 68 -17.88 19.48 -11.01
N PHE A 69 -19.06 19.87 -10.53
CA PHE A 69 -20.24 19.00 -10.39
C PHE A 69 -20.73 18.36 -11.71
N ILE A 70 -20.20 18.78 -12.86
CA ILE A 70 -20.61 18.31 -14.18
C ILE A 70 -20.03 16.92 -14.50
N ASN A 71 -18.91 16.51 -13.89
CA ASN A 71 -18.23 15.25 -14.24
C ASN A 71 -18.41 14.10 -13.25
N LYS A 72 -18.86 14.35 -12.00
CA LYS A 72 -19.15 13.28 -11.03
C LYS A 72 -20.66 12.98 -11.02
N PRO A 73 -21.08 11.69 -11.03
CA PRO A 73 -22.50 11.36 -10.96
C PRO A 73 -23.17 12.05 -9.76
N TYR A 74 -24.31 12.70 -9.98
CA TYR A 74 -25.05 13.44 -8.93
C TYR A 74 -25.17 12.68 -7.61
N GLN A 75 -25.36 11.36 -7.70
CA GLN A 75 -25.50 10.50 -6.54
C GLN A 75 -24.20 10.40 -5.71
N PHE A 76 -23.03 10.47 -6.34
CA PHE A 76 -21.73 10.51 -5.65
C PHE A 76 -21.61 11.76 -4.80
N ALA A 77 -21.89 12.93 -5.37
CA ALA A 77 -21.73 14.20 -4.67
C ALA A 77 -22.70 14.34 -3.49
N VAL A 78 -23.94 13.84 -3.62
CA VAL A 78 -24.92 13.85 -2.53
C VAL A 78 -24.55 12.88 -1.40
N ALA A 79 -23.86 11.78 -1.69
CA ALA A 79 -23.48 10.78 -0.68
C ALA A 79 -22.49 11.31 0.36
N TRP A 80 -21.62 12.23 -0.06
CA TRP A 80 -20.53 12.76 0.76
C TRP A 80 -20.84 14.15 1.31
N ARG A 81 -21.84 14.85 0.75
CA ARG A 81 -22.37 16.11 1.27
C ARG A 81 -22.87 15.92 2.71
N ASN A 82 -22.33 16.70 3.65
CA ASN A 82 -22.61 16.62 5.08
C ASN A 82 -22.25 15.26 5.71
N ALA A 83 -21.01 14.83 5.52
CA ALA A 83 -20.49 13.63 6.16
C ALA A 83 -20.76 13.62 7.67
N SER A 84 -21.11 12.43 8.20
CA SER A 84 -21.47 12.32 9.60
C SER A 84 -20.29 12.67 10.52
N LYS A 85 -20.57 13.33 11.65
CA LYS A 85 -19.54 13.58 12.68
C LYS A 85 -18.84 12.29 13.13
N ASN A 86 -19.57 11.17 13.12
CA ASN A 86 -19.00 9.87 13.45
C ASN A 86 -17.94 9.43 12.43
N LEU A 87 -18.21 9.58 11.13
CA LEU A 87 -17.27 9.29 10.07
C LEU A 87 -16.00 10.15 10.21
N MET A 88 -16.15 11.45 10.44
CA MET A 88 -15.01 12.37 10.62
C MET A 88 -14.13 11.95 11.81
N VAL A 89 -14.73 11.69 12.96
CA VAL A 89 -14.01 11.21 14.17
C VAL A 89 -13.31 9.89 13.89
N LYS A 90 -13.95 8.97 13.16
CA LYS A 90 -13.37 7.68 12.81
C LYS A 90 -12.17 7.82 11.88
N ILE A 91 -12.25 8.66 10.86
CA ILE A 91 -11.13 8.94 9.95
C ILE A 91 -9.94 9.51 10.74
N GLU A 92 -10.18 10.48 11.62
CA GLU A 92 -9.10 11.03 12.45
C GLU A 92 -8.45 9.99 13.37
N GLN A 93 -9.25 9.08 13.96
CA GLN A 93 -8.74 7.99 14.79
C GLN A 93 -7.84 7.05 13.97
N ILE A 94 -8.29 6.65 12.79
CA ILE A 94 -7.53 5.81 11.86
C ILE A 94 -6.21 6.50 11.49
N GLU A 95 -6.25 7.77 11.08
CA GLU A 95 -5.07 8.54 10.68
C GLU A 95 -4.07 8.73 11.83
N ARG A 96 -4.55 8.91 13.06
CA ARG A 96 -3.68 8.95 14.26
C ARG A 96 -3.03 7.61 14.51
N GLY A 97 -3.77 6.50 14.38
CA GLY A 97 -3.22 5.15 14.48
C GLY A 97 -2.15 4.88 13.42
N LEU A 98 -2.43 5.23 12.16
CA LEU A 98 -1.49 5.07 11.05
C LEU A 98 -0.21 5.88 11.25
N ARG A 99 -0.29 7.10 11.80
CA ARG A 99 0.86 7.93 12.15
C ARG A 99 1.79 7.30 13.18
N LEU A 100 1.33 6.32 13.95
CA LEU A 100 2.15 5.57 14.90
C LEU A 100 2.63 4.24 14.29
N MET A 101 1.72 3.47 13.68
CA MET A 101 2.01 2.12 13.21
C MET A 101 2.91 2.08 11.98
N VAL A 102 2.70 2.99 11.01
CA VAL A 102 3.45 2.96 9.75
C VAL A 102 4.92 3.34 9.96
N PRO A 103 5.27 4.41 10.70
CA PRO A 103 6.68 4.71 10.98
C PRO A 103 7.38 3.60 11.77
N GLU A 104 6.69 2.98 12.72
CA GLU A 104 7.24 1.87 13.50
C GLU A 104 7.55 0.67 12.61
N LEU A 105 6.62 0.29 11.72
CA LEU A 105 6.85 -0.80 10.78
C LEU A 105 8.00 -0.48 9.80
N ASN A 106 8.08 0.77 9.35
CA ASN A 106 9.19 1.26 8.53
C ASN A 106 10.54 1.18 9.25
N SER A 107 10.58 1.56 10.54
CA SER A 107 11.81 1.51 11.33
C SER A 107 12.29 0.07 11.46
N ARG A 108 11.37 -0.86 11.77
CA ARG A 108 11.64 -2.29 11.88
C ARG A 108 12.21 -2.86 10.59
N VAL A 109 11.58 -2.58 9.45
CA VAL A 109 12.04 -3.06 8.14
C VAL A 109 13.42 -2.49 7.78
N ARG A 110 13.67 -1.20 8.06
CA ARG A 110 14.99 -0.58 7.83
C ARG A 110 16.09 -1.24 8.66
N VAL A 111 15.81 -1.52 9.93
CA VAL A 111 16.75 -2.25 10.80
C VAL A 111 17.01 -3.65 10.24
N LEU A 112 15.97 -4.40 9.85
CA LEU A 112 16.13 -5.73 9.27
C LEU A 112 16.98 -5.71 7.99
N GLN A 113 16.73 -4.76 7.09
CA GLN A 113 17.51 -4.58 5.87
C GLN A 113 18.96 -4.19 6.17
N GLY A 114 19.18 -3.27 7.11
CA GLY A 114 20.51 -2.83 7.54
C GLY A 114 21.34 -3.97 8.12
N GLU A 115 20.78 -4.74 9.06
CA GLU A 115 21.45 -5.90 9.66
C GLU A 115 21.74 -7.02 8.65
N PHE A 116 20.88 -7.19 7.65
CA PHE A 116 21.15 -8.12 6.55
C PHE A 116 22.36 -7.66 5.73
N LEU A 117 22.37 -6.39 5.31
CA LEU A 117 23.48 -5.81 4.54
C LEU A 117 24.80 -5.83 5.32
N GLU A 118 24.78 -5.51 6.60
CA GLU A 118 25.97 -5.58 7.46
C GLU A 118 26.53 -7.00 7.53
N ARG A 119 25.68 -8.01 7.75
CA ARG A 119 26.09 -9.41 7.77
C ARG A 119 26.67 -9.87 6.43
N VAL A 120 26.03 -9.49 5.32
CA VAL A 120 26.51 -9.82 3.97
C VAL A 120 27.85 -9.14 3.70
N ALA A 121 28.00 -7.86 4.04
CA ALA A 121 29.23 -7.10 3.85
C ALA A 121 30.41 -7.66 4.67
N VAL A 122 30.19 -7.93 5.97
CA VAL A 122 31.22 -8.53 6.85
C VAL A 122 31.66 -9.89 6.32
N LYS A 123 30.73 -10.71 5.83
CA LYS A 123 31.06 -12.00 5.22
C LYS A 123 31.81 -11.80 3.90
N TRP A 124 31.35 -10.93 3.01
CA TRP A 124 32.03 -10.64 1.75
C TRP A 124 33.51 -10.30 1.93
N VAL A 125 33.83 -9.38 2.86
CA VAL A 125 35.21 -8.98 3.19
C VAL A 125 36.04 -10.14 3.74
N LYS A 126 35.46 -11.03 4.56
CA LYS A 126 36.17 -12.18 5.14
C LYS A 126 36.58 -13.24 4.11
N TYR A 127 35.92 -13.28 2.96
CA TYR A 127 36.07 -14.35 1.98
C TYR A 127 36.64 -13.88 0.63
N GLU A 128 37.02 -12.60 0.49
CA GLU A 128 37.95 -12.17 -0.57
C GLU A 128 39.25 -13.00 -0.47
N GLY A 129 39.29 -14.12 -1.19
CA GLY A 129 40.42 -15.06 -1.24
C GLY A 129 40.14 -16.53 -0.87
N ARG A 130 38.98 -16.92 -0.33
CA ARG A 130 38.64 -18.32 0.00
C ARG A 130 37.25 -18.73 -0.49
N LYS A 131 37.20 -19.63 -1.48
CA LYS A 131 35.97 -20.10 -2.17
C LYS A 131 35.06 -21.06 -1.38
N GLY A 132 35.37 -21.42 -0.13
CA GLY A 132 34.64 -22.46 0.60
C GLY A 132 33.74 -21.91 1.72
N ASN A 133 32.48 -22.35 1.77
CA ASN A 133 31.44 -22.14 2.80
C ASN A 133 30.66 -20.81 2.90
N LEU A 134 31.03 -19.77 2.15
CA LEU A 134 30.34 -18.47 2.13
C LEU A 134 28.83 -18.58 1.81
N ARG A 135 28.47 -19.47 0.88
CA ARG A 135 27.10 -19.62 0.37
C ARG A 135 26.13 -20.13 1.43
N GLY A 136 26.49 -21.19 2.16
CA GLY A 136 25.60 -21.78 3.18
C GLY A 136 25.36 -20.85 4.37
N GLU A 137 26.39 -20.12 4.81
CA GLU A 137 26.26 -19.16 5.91
C GLU A 137 25.45 -17.90 5.51
N VAL A 138 25.51 -17.48 4.25
CA VAL A 138 24.66 -16.40 3.72
C VAL A 138 23.22 -16.87 3.59
N GLU A 139 23.00 -18.12 3.15
CA GLU A 139 21.67 -18.74 3.08
C GLU A 139 21.02 -18.83 4.47
N GLU A 140 21.72 -19.27 5.51
CA GLU A 140 21.18 -19.32 6.88
C GLU A 140 20.80 -17.92 7.42
N ALA A 141 21.69 -16.93 7.24
CA ALA A 141 21.41 -15.56 7.65
C ALA A 141 20.24 -14.93 6.87
N LEU A 142 20.04 -15.37 5.62
CA LEU A 142 18.91 -14.97 4.80
C LEU A 142 17.60 -15.55 5.33
N VAL A 143 17.56 -16.84 5.68
CA VAL A 143 16.33 -17.52 6.16
C VAL A 143 15.71 -16.78 7.36
N GLY A 144 16.47 -16.57 8.44
CA GLY A 144 15.92 -15.90 9.63
C GLY A 144 15.51 -14.44 9.39
N LYS A 145 16.14 -13.75 8.42
CA LYS A 145 15.73 -12.39 8.03
C LYS A 145 14.51 -12.37 7.13
N MET A 146 14.33 -13.40 6.31
CA MET A 146 13.14 -13.57 5.49
C MET A 146 11.91 -13.89 6.35
N GLU A 147 12.06 -14.65 7.44
CA GLU A 147 11.00 -14.89 8.42
C GLU A 147 10.53 -13.58 9.07
N GLU A 148 11.45 -12.77 9.59
CA GLU A 148 11.11 -11.47 10.20
C GLU A 148 10.51 -10.47 9.18
N MET A 149 11.00 -10.51 7.94
CA MET A 149 10.43 -9.73 6.85
C MET A 149 9.02 -10.19 6.50
N THR A 150 8.75 -11.50 6.57
CA THR A 150 7.41 -12.08 6.43
C THR A 150 6.49 -11.53 7.51
N CYS A 151 6.92 -11.55 8.78
CA CYS A 151 6.16 -10.94 9.87
C CYS A 151 5.84 -9.45 9.60
N ALA A 152 6.81 -8.67 9.09
CA ALA A 152 6.59 -7.27 8.75
C ALA A 152 5.59 -7.07 7.60
N PHE A 153 5.65 -7.95 6.61
CA PHE A 153 4.70 -7.95 5.51
C PHE A 153 3.27 -8.27 5.99
N LEU A 154 3.11 -9.30 6.83
CA LEU A 154 1.83 -9.68 7.42
C LEU A 154 1.22 -8.56 8.27
N ASP A 155 2.05 -7.88 9.08
CA ASP A 155 1.62 -6.71 9.86
C ASP A 155 1.13 -5.57 8.95
N ALA A 156 1.81 -5.33 7.82
CA ALA A 156 1.38 -4.33 6.85
C ALA A 156 -0.01 -4.66 6.28
N ASN A 157 -0.24 -5.92 5.90
CA ASN A 157 -1.54 -6.37 5.38
C ASN A 157 -2.62 -6.35 6.45
N ARG A 158 -2.29 -6.66 7.71
CA ARG A 158 -3.21 -6.52 8.85
C ARG A 158 -3.66 -5.06 9.02
N ILE A 159 -2.74 -4.10 8.92
CA ILE A 159 -3.07 -2.67 8.97
C ILE A 159 -4.02 -2.31 7.81
N ARG A 160 -3.71 -2.73 6.57
CA ARG A 160 -4.57 -2.45 5.41
C ARG A 160 -5.99 -2.97 5.59
N ARG A 161 -6.13 -4.23 6.03
CA ARG A 161 -7.43 -4.86 6.30
C ARG A 161 -8.18 -4.17 7.43
N SER A 162 -7.49 -3.75 8.50
CA SER A 162 -8.09 -3.02 9.62
C SER A 162 -8.66 -1.69 9.15
N VAL A 163 -7.84 -0.88 8.46
CA VAL A 163 -8.27 0.43 7.95
C VAL A 163 -9.48 0.30 7.04
N LEU A 164 -9.46 -0.64 6.08
CA LEU A 164 -10.61 -0.87 5.21
C LEU A 164 -11.85 -1.27 6.02
N SER A 165 -11.72 -2.18 6.98
CA SER A 165 -12.84 -2.63 7.82
C SER A 165 -13.41 -1.48 8.67
N GLU A 166 -12.55 -0.62 9.22
CA GLU A 166 -12.95 0.54 10.01
C GLU A 166 -13.67 1.59 9.16
N ILE A 167 -13.20 1.87 7.94
CA ILE A 167 -13.89 2.77 6.99
C ILE A 167 -15.26 2.19 6.63
N MET A 168 -15.34 0.89 6.32
CA MET A 168 -16.61 0.22 6.01
C MET A 168 -17.58 0.24 7.19
N GLY A 169 -17.07 0.14 8.43
CA GLY A 169 -17.90 0.23 9.64
C GLY A 169 -18.36 1.64 9.99
N ALA A 170 -17.65 2.67 9.53
CA ALA A 170 -17.98 4.09 9.77
C ALA A 170 -18.88 4.70 8.68
N THR A 171 -19.02 4.03 7.54
CA THR A 171 -19.81 4.49 6.39
C THR A 171 -21.16 3.82 6.33
N ASN A 172 -22.16 4.48 5.75
CA ASN A 172 -23.40 3.80 5.38
C ASN A 172 -23.19 2.93 4.13
N VAL A 173 -24.14 2.04 3.83
CA VAL A 173 -24.03 1.08 2.72
C VAL A 173 -23.74 1.76 1.38
N TYR A 174 -24.30 2.94 1.14
CA TYR A 174 -24.13 3.67 -0.10
C TYR A 174 -22.73 4.31 -0.21
N GLN A 175 -22.29 5.01 0.84
CA GLN A 175 -20.94 5.55 0.96
C GLN A 175 -19.86 4.45 0.86
N ALA A 176 -20.08 3.31 1.51
CA ALA A 176 -19.20 2.16 1.44
C ALA A 176 -19.06 1.63 0.00
N ALA A 177 -20.19 1.52 -0.72
CA ALA A 177 -20.19 1.07 -2.11
C ALA A 177 -19.42 2.03 -3.02
N LEU A 178 -19.69 3.34 -2.92
CA LEU A 178 -19.00 4.36 -3.71
C LEU A 178 -17.51 4.43 -3.40
N PHE A 179 -17.14 4.32 -2.12
CA PHE A 179 -15.74 4.29 -1.72
C PHE A 179 -15.00 3.09 -2.33
N LEU A 180 -15.59 1.89 -2.25
CA LEU A 180 -14.98 0.69 -2.80
C LEU A 180 -14.91 0.72 -4.33
N GLU A 181 -15.91 1.29 -5.00
CA GLU A 181 -15.88 1.53 -6.44
C GLU A 181 -14.74 2.46 -6.81
N ALA A 182 -14.65 3.63 -6.17
CA ALA A 182 -13.60 4.60 -6.44
C ALA A 182 -12.20 4.06 -6.12
N LEU A 183 -12.06 3.28 -5.05
CA LEU A 183 -10.82 2.58 -4.74
C LEU A 183 -10.47 1.59 -5.85
N SER A 184 -11.43 0.81 -6.34
CA SER A 184 -11.22 -0.15 -7.43
C SER A 184 -10.78 0.57 -8.71
N GLN A 185 -11.45 1.67 -9.07
CA GLN A 185 -11.11 2.49 -10.23
C GLN A 185 -9.69 3.09 -10.10
N PHE A 186 -9.35 3.61 -8.92
CA PHE A 186 -8.02 4.16 -8.65
C PHE A 186 -6.92 3.09 -8.83
N LEU A 187 -7.14 1.89 -8.30
CA LEU A 187 -6.19 0.78 -8.41
C LEU A 187 -6.06 0.27 -9.85
N VAL A 188 -7.16 0.11 -10.57
CA VAL A 188 -7.16 -0.28 -11.99
C VAL A 188 -6.55 0.80 -12.87
N GLY A 189 -6.66 2.08 -12.48
CA GLY A 189 -6.07 3.22 -13.17
C GLY A 189 -4.55 3.10 -13.37
N PHE A 190 -3.84 2.48 -12.43
CA PHE A 190 -2.41 2.18 -12.58
C PHE A 190 -2.08 1.22 -13.73
N ARG A 191 -3.09 0.53 -14.27
CA ARG A 191 -2.96 -0.39 -15.40
C ARG A 191 -3.38 0.24 -16.73
N ASN A 192 -3.63 1.54 -16.77
CA ASN A 192 -3.94 2.26 -18.00
C ASN A 192 -2.72 2.22 -18.95
N ALA A 193 -2.91 1.71 -20.17
CA ALA A 193 -1.84 1.48 -21.13
C ALA A 193 -1.19 2.79 -21.62
N ASP A 194 -1.96 3.86 -21.78
CA ASP A 194 -1.46 5.15 -22.24
C ASP A 194 -0.57 5.78 -21.16
N LEU A 195 -1.02 5.75 -19.90
CA LEU A 195 -0.23 6.25 -18.75
C LEU A 195 1.08 5.49 -18.58
N ILE A 196 1.05 4.16 -18.69
CA ILE A 196 2.25 3.32 -18.61
C ILE A 196 3.22 3.67 -19.74
N SER A 197 2.72 3.81 -20.97
CA SER A 197 3.54 4.13 -22.15
C SER A 197 4.18 5.50 -22.02
N GLU A 198 3.44 6.50 -21.54
CA GLU A 198 3.97 7.84 -21.30
C GLU A 198 5.05 7.84 -20.20
N PHE A 199 4.81 7.10 -19.11
CA PHE A 199 5.76 6.98 -18.01
C PHE A 199 7.08 6.34 -18.47
N GLU A 200 7.02 5.22 -19.21
CA GLU A 200 8.22 4.56 -19.73
C GLU A 200 8.99 5.44 -20.72
N ARG A 201 8.27 6.15 -21.61
CA ARG A 201 8.90 7.10 -22.54
C ARG A 201 9.67 8.20 -21.81
N LYS A 202 9.09 8.78 -20.76
CA LYS A 202 9.77 9.82 -19.95
C LYS A 202 10.95 9.24 -19.18
N ARG A 203 10.83 8.01 -18.66
CA ARG A 203 11.91 7.34 -17.94
C ARG A 203 13.11 7.07 -18.83
N GLU A 204 12.90 6.64 -20.06
CA GLU A 204 13.98 6.39 -21.03
C GLU A 204 14.68 7.69 -21.44
N ASN A 205 13.91 8.76 -21.67
CA ASN A 205 14.48 10.07 -22.01
C ASN A 205 15.34 10.69 -20.89
N ASN A 206 15.13 10.31 -19.62
CA ASN A 206 15.89 10.81 -18.47
C ASN A 206 17.12 9.95 -18.13
N ARG A 207 17.42 8.91 -18.92
CA ARG A 207 18.58 8.01 -18.72
C ARG A 207 19.78 8.34 -19.62
N VAL A 208 19.68 9.36 -20.46
CA VAL A 208 20.74 9.93 -21.31
C VAL A 208 21.36 11.13 -20.60
#